data_AF-A0A084EMX2-F1
#
_entry.id   AF-A0A084EMX2-F1
#
_cell.length_a   1.000
_cell.length_b   1.000
_cell.length_c   1.000
_cell.angle_alpha   90.00
_cell.angle_beta   90.00
_cell.angle_gamma   90.00
#
_symmetry.space_group_name_H-M   'P 1'
#
loop_
_entity.id
_entity.type
_entity.pdbx_description
1 polymer ?
#
loop_
_entity_poly.entity_id
_entity_poly.type
_entity_poly.pdbx_seq_one_letter_code
_entity_poly.pdbx_strand_id
1 'polypeptide(L)'
;MTRFTRRGTFGLATLPLLARPALAKVSKNGARPGPYLIGADISWVPEDEAAGARYFVDGEQKDPILILRDAGFNAIRLRIFVDPAKGYSKREPDKGWAGLAQTVKLGKRVRDAGMGLVLSFHYSDTWADPEHQGVPAAWAGYDLPALAKAVEAHTHDTLVAMRAGGAPVDMAVIGNETTFGMLWPHGRVKLSTSTGNPVTDANHAKVGEVGGFDGFAALLRAGIAGARRAEPGVAIQVHNHLGRHWPIVREWTDALIARQVDFDVVGFSCYQQRAQGDWATTFSEYVKRYPDKGLLVAEYSSRKRYINDLVHALPGKHGWGTFIWEPIRHQEAIFDQDGHNAGEGAKPDLISQGLNGAEAPGGLASQQPVAPKPEPTGPMGHGGDYVANKLLDLYPQMAKDYR
;
A
#
# COMPACT_ATOMS: atom_id res chain seq x y z
N MET A 1 -42.73 -22.59 53.67
CA MET A 1 -42.65 -23.01 52.25
C MET A 1 -42.34 -21.78 51.39
N THR A 2 -41.08 -21.68 50.98
CA THR A 2 -40.51 -21.09 49.74
C THR A 2 -41.23 -19.93 49.03
N ARG A 3 -40.63 -18.73 49.08
CA ARG A 3 -40.83 -17.63 48.14
C ARG A 3 -39.97 -17.86 46.89
N PHE A 4 -40.58 -17.91 45.71
CA PHE A 4 -39.86 -17.90 44.42
C PHE A 4 -39.70 -16.46 43.92
N THR A 5 -38.45 -16.00 43.81
CA THR A 5 -38.09 -14.78 43.07
C THR A 5 -37.75 -15.14 41.62
N ARG A 6 -38.56 -14.68 40.66
CA ARG A 6 -38.24 -14.75 39.23
C ARG A 6 -37.17 -13.71 38.91
N ARG A 7 -35.91 -14.13 38.74
CA ARG A 7 -34.90 -13.36 38.02
C ARG A 7 -35.10 -13.59 36.52
N GLY A 8 -35.57 -12.56 35.82
CA GLY A 8 -35.55 -12.53 34.35
C GLY A 8 -34.14 -12.22 33.88
N THR A 9 -33.44 -13.21 33.34
CA THR A 9 -32.21 -13.03 32.57
C THR A 9 -32.60 -12.54 31.17
N PHE A 10 -32.39 -11.25 30.89
CA PHE A 10 -32.32 -10.75 29.52
C PHE A 10 -30.99 -11.22 28.92
N GLY A 11 -31.03 -12.30 28.14
CA GLY A 11 -29.92 -12.64 27.26
C GLY A 11 -29.88 -11.64 26.11
N LEU A 12 -28.93 -10.71 26.12
CA LEU A 12 -28.55 -10.01 24.89
C LEU A 12 -27.88 -11.06 23.99
N ALA A 13 -28.64 -11.55 23.01
CA ALA A 13 -28.06 -12.25 21.87
C ALA A 13 -27.27 -11.21 21.07
N THR A 14 -25.97 -11.12 21.28
CA THR A 14 -25.06 -10.41 20.38
C THR A 14 -25.04 -11.17 19.07
N LEU A 15 -25.91 -10.80 18.12
CA LEU A 15 -25.73 -11.22 16.74
C LEU A 15 -24.34 -10.75 16.29
N PRO A 16 -23.48 -11.64 15.77
CA PRO A 16 -22.23 -11.21 15.19
C PRO A 16 -22.56 -10.24 14.06
N LEU A 17 -22.14 -8.98 14.18
CA LEU A 17 -22.15 -8.05 13.06
C LEU A 17 -21.28 -8.70 11.98
N LEU A 18 -21.89 -9.30 10.97
CA LEU A 18 -21.18 -9.71 9.77
C LEU A 18 -20.59 -8.44 9.17
N ALA A 19 -19.28 -8.29 9.29
CA ALA A 19 -18.56 -7.17 8.71
C ALA A 19 -18.90 -7.10 7.22
N ARG A 20 -19.62 -6.05 6.81
CA ARG A 20 -19.91 -5.82 5.39
C ARG A 20 -18.59 -5.47 4.69
N PRO A 21 -18.32 -6.03 3.51
CA PRO A 21 -17.14 -5.66 2.74
C PRO A 21 -17.24 -4.17 2.38
N ALA A 22 -16.10 -3.47 2.43
CA ALA A 22 -16.03 -2.04 2.10
C ALA A 22 -16.14 -1.80 0.58
N LEU A 23 -15.76 -2.80 -0.22
CA LEU A 23 -15.92 -2.83 -1.67
C LEU A 23 -16.97 -3.85 -2.08
N ALA A 24 -17.85 -3.48 -3.01
CA ALA A 24 -18.74 -4.45 -3.64
C ALA A 24 -17.96 -5.32 -4.65
N LYS A 25 -18.64 -6.28 -5.25
CA LYS A 25 -18.08 -7.06 -6.37
C LYS A 25 -17.67 -6.13 -7.50
N VAL A 26 -16.44 -6.26 -7.98
CA VAL A 26 -15.89 -5.45 -9.07
C VAL A 26 -16.64 -5.71 -10.38
N SER A 27 -17.08 -4.64 -11.05
CA SER A 27 -17.61 -4.67 -12.42
C SER A 27 -16.47 -4.52 -13.44
N LYS A 28 -16.59 -5.19 -14.59
CA LYS A 28 -15.58 -5.15 -15.69
C LYS A 28 -15.63 -3.87 -16.53
N ASN A 29 -16.05 -2.74 -15.95
CA ASN A 29 -16.19 -1.44 -16.63
C ASN A 29 -15.27 -0.35 -16.03
N GLY A 30 -14.25 -0.76 -15.26
CA GLY A 30 -13.26 0.12 -14.64
C GLY A 30 -13.77 0.99 -13.47
N ALA A 31 -15.08 1.18 -13.34
CA ALA A 31 -15.68 2.02 -12.29
C ALA A 31 -15.39 1.46 -10.89
N ARG A 32 -15.15 2.36 -9.93
CA ARG A 32 -14.95 2.00 -8.53
C ARG A 32 -16.14 1.21 -7.97
N PRO A 33 -15.91 0.09 -7.27
CA PRO A 33 -16.99 -0.79 -6.79
C PRO A 33 -17.61 -0.30 -5.46
N GLY A 34 -17.44 0.97 -5.11
CA GLY A 34 -17.82 1.50 -3.81
C GLY A 34 -17.63 3.02 -3.72
N PRO A 35 -17.67 3.59 -2.50
CA PRO A 35 -17.32 4.99 -2.30
C PRO A 35 -15.87 5.25 -2.73
N TYR A 36 -15.56 6.51 -3.01
CA TYR A 36 -14.18 6.91 -3.26
C TYR A 36 -13.31 6.66 -2.02
N LEU A 37 -12.16 6.02 -2.20
CA LEU A 37 -11.28 5.67 -1.08
C LEU A 37 -10.39 6.86 -0.72
N ILE A 38 -10.58 7.36 0.51
CA ILE A 38 -9.65 8.27 1.17
C ILE A 38 -8.86 7.39 2.13
N GLY A 39 -7.70 6.95 1.68
CA GLY A 39 -6.92 5.92 2.33
C GLY A 39 -5.62 6.42 2.96
N ALA A 40 -5.09 5.63 3.89
CA ALA A 40 -3.75 5.79 4.44
C ALA A 40 -3.03 4.44 4.55
N ASP A 41 -1.72 4.41 4.30
CA ASP A 41 -0.84 3.35 4.78
C ASP A 41 -0.36 3.70 6.18
N ILE A 42 -0.51 2.80 7.15
CA ILE A 42 -0.13 3.03 8.55
C ILE A 42 0.63 1.85 9.14
N SER A 43 1.36 1.14 8.30
CA SER A 43 2.01 -0.11 8.69
C SER A 43 3.11 0.08 9.75
N TRP A 44 3.61 1.31 9.95
CA TRP A 44 4.54 1.65 11.04
C TRP A 44 3.88 1.88 12.40
N VAL A 45 2.56 2.05 12.50
CA VAL A 45 1.89 2.31 13.79
C VAL A 45 2.26 1.31 14.89
N PRO A 46 2.28 -0.02 14.64
CA PRO A 46 2.64 -0.98 15.69
C PRO A 46 4.08 -0.82 16.19
N GLU A 47 4.99 -0.41 15.31
CA GLU A 47 6.40 -0.15 15.67
C GLU A 47 6.49 1.07 16.60
N ASP A 48 5.79 2.14 16.23
CA ASP A 48 5.79 3.41 16.97
C ASP A 48 5.12 3.26 18.33
N GLU A 49 3.95 2.60 18.39
CA GLU A 49 3.26 2.29 19.64
C GLU A 49 4.13 1.43 20.56
N ALA A 50 4.87 0.45 20.02
CA ALA A 50 5.81 -0.34 20.81
C ALA A 50 7.03 0.45 21.30
N ALA A 51 7.39 1.52 20.60
CA ALA A 51 8.40 2.49 21.03
C ALA A 51 7.85 3.55 22.01
N GLY A 52 6.54 3.52 22.32
CA GLY A 52 5.90 4.43 23.26
C GLY A 52 5.22 5.64 22.62
N ALA A 53 4.84 5.56 21.34
CA ALA A 53 4.08 6.61 20.68
C ALA A 53 2.68 6.78 21.29
N ARG A 54 2.25 8.03 21.43
CA ARG A 54 0.91 8.43 21.86
C ARG A 54 0.38 9.48 20.90
N TYR A 55 -0.88 9.39 20.51
CA TYR A 55 -1.47 10.26 19.49
C TYR A 55 -2.54 11.15 20.09
N PHE A 56 -2.56 12.42 19.70
CA PHE A 56 -3.44 13.44 20.26
C PHE A 56 -4.13 14.23 19.15
N VAL A 57 -5.40 14.57 19.39
CA VAL A 57 -6.16 15.56 18.61
C VAL A 57 -6.86 16.47 19.60
N ASP A 58 -6.77 17.80 19.42
CA ASP A 58 -7.35 18.79 20.33
C ASP A 58 -6.97 18.60 21.81
N GLY A 59 -5.75 18.08 22.06
CA GLY A 59 -5.24 17.79 23.41
C GLY A 59 -5.73 16.47 24.03
N GLU A 60 -6.60 15.72 23.35
CA GLU A 60 -7.10 14.43 23.83
C GLU A 60 -6.32 13.27 23.20
N GLN A 61 -5.83 12.35 24.05
CA GLN A 61 -5.17 11.13 23.58
C GLN A 61 -6.21 10.20 22.93
N LYS A 62 -5.91 9.70 21.74
CA LYS A 62 -6.81 8.82 20.98
C LYS A 62 -6.05 7.80 20.16
N ASP A 63 -6.70 6.68 19.87
CA ASP A 63 -6.17 5.69 18.93
C ASP A 63 -6.01 6.32 17.52
N PRO A 64 -4.84 6.18 16.85
CA PRO A 64 -4.57 6.84 15.58
C PRO A 64 -5.51 6.38 14.45
N ILE A 65 -6.02 5.15 14.50
CA ILE A 65 -6.99 4.61 13.54
C ILE A 65 -8.34 5.32 13.70
N LEU A 66 -8.74 5.62 14.94
CA LEU A 66 -9.96 6.39 15.21
C LEU A 66 -9.80 7.86 14.83
N ILE A 67 -8.61 8.44 14.99
CA ILE A 67 -8.32 9.81 14.50
C ILE A 67 -8.49 9.85 12.98
N LEU A 68 -7.91 8.90 12.24
CA LEU A 68 -8.05 8.82 10.78
C LEU A 68 -9.52 8.62 10.36
N ARG A 69 -10.23 7.67 10.98
CA ARG A 69 -11.67 7.46 10.70
C ARG A 69 -12.46 8.75 10.87
N ASP A 70 -12.26 9.46 11.98
CA ASP A 70 -13.02 10.67 12.30
C ASP A 70 -12.64 11.85 11.39
N ALA A 71 -11.41 11.86 10.87
CA ALA A 71 -10.99 12.78 9.81
C ALA A 71 -11.57 12.43 8.44
N GLY A 72 -12.27 11.31 8.28
CA GLY A 72 -12.96 10.91 7.06
C GLY A 72 -12.21 9.91 6.18
N PHE A 73 -11.10 9.33 6.68
CA PHE A 73 -10.49 8.18 6.03
C PHE A 73 -11.45 6.98 6.11
N ASN A 74 -11.52 6.21 5.03
CA ASN A 74 -12.44 5.06 4.92
C ASN A 74 -11.76 3.75 4.50
N ALA A 75 -10.45 3.77 4.26
CA ALA A 75 -9.66 2.59 3.95
C ALA A 75 -8.24 2.70 4.52
N ILE A 76 -7.67 1.57 4.90
CA ILE A 76 -6.27 1.47 5.33
C ILE A 76 -5.55 0.46 4.46
N ARG A 77 -4.35 0.84 4.00
CA ARG A 77 -3.41 -0.04 3.34
C ARG A 77 -2.38 -0.55 4.34
N LEU A 78 -2.07 -1.84 4.31
CA LEU A 78 -0.99 -2.43 5.09
C LEU A 78 -0.04 -3.19 4.17
N ARG A 79 1.27 -3.04 4.36
CA ARG A 79 2.27 -3.93 3.75
C ARG A 79 2.39 -5.24 4.52
N ILE A 80 2.74 -6.31 3.81
CA ILE A 80 3.11 -7.59 4.40
C ILE A 80 4.35 -8.19 3.75
N PHE A 81 5.28 -8.65 4.60
CA PHE A 81 6.50 -9.36 4.23
C PHE A 81 6.34 -10.87 4.42
N VAL A 82 7.17 -11.66 3.72
CA VAL A 82 7.15 -13.13 3.82
C VAL A 82 7.71 -13.58 5.16
N ASP A 83 8.97 -13.25 5.45
CA ASP A 83 9.60 -13.46 6.75
C ASP A 83 10.39 -12.20 7.17
N PRO A 84 9.74 -11.21 7.82
CA PRO A 84 10.42 -9.98 8.22
C PRO A 84 11.55 -10.21 9.22
N ALA A 85 11.54 -11.30 10.01
CA ALA A 85 12.64 -11.62 10.92
C ALA A 85 13.94 -11.95 10.15
N LYS A 86 13.82 -12.36 8.87
CA LYS A 86 14.94 -12.57 7.94
C LYS A 86 15.23 -11.37 7.04
N GLY A 87 14.57 -10.24 7.25
CA GLY A 87 14.74 -9.00 6.48
C GLY A 87 14.51 -7.75 7.30
N TYR A 88 13.35 -7.12 7.12
CA TYR A 88 13.01 -5.81 7.69
C TYR A 88 13.17 -5.73 9.21
N SER A 89 12.74 -6.76 9.92
CA SER A 89 12.76 -6.87 11.38
C SER A 89 13.97 -7.64 11.92
N LYS A 90 15.08 -7.78 11.17
CA LYS A 90 16.30 -8.46 11.68
C LYS A 90 16.80 -7.92 13.03
N ARG A 91 16.54 -6.65 13.33
CA ARG A 91 16.91 -6.01 14.61
C ARG A 91 16.00 -6.41 15.77
N GLU A 92 14.75 -6.75 15.47
CA GLU A 92 13.72 -7.13 16.44
C GLU A 92 12.97 -8.37 15.93
N PRO A 93 13.66 -9.52 15.76
CA PRO A 93 13.11 -10.68 15.07
C PRO A 93 11.86 -11.24 15.76
N ASP A 94 11.79 -11.15 17.09
CA ASP A 94 10.64 -11.59 17.88
C ASP A 94 9.38 -10.75 17.64
N LYS A 95 9.53 -9.51 17.14
CA LYS A 95 8.41 -8.62 16.83
C LYS A 95 7.80 -8.94 15.47
N GLY A 96 8.64 -9.25 14.49
CA GLY A 96 8.23 -9.56 13.12
C GLY A 96 7.31 -8.50 12.51
N TRP A 97 7.73 -7.23 12.55
CA TRP A 97 6.98 -6.09 12.03
C TRP A 97 6.59 -6.28 10.56
N ALA A 98 5.35 -5.92 10.22
CA ALA A 98 4.72 -6.21 8.93
C ALA A 98 4.71 -7.71 8.54
N GLY A 99 4.88 -8.62 9.50
CA GLY A 99 4.60 -10.05 9.35
C GLY A 99 3.14 -10.37 9.69
N LEU A 100 2.67 -11.56 9.29
CA LEU A 100 1.27 -11.97 9.39
C LEU A 100 0.64 -11.70 10.76
N ALA A 101 1.32 -12.04 11.85
CA ALA A 101 0.76 -11.87 13.20
C ALA A 101 0.51 -10.39 13.58
N GLN A 102 1.41 -9.48 13.20
CA GLN A 102 1.23 -8.04 13.44
C GLN A 102 0.15 -7.48 12.51
N THR A 103 0.17 -7.88 11.24
CA THR A 103 -0.78 -7.43 10.22
C THR A 103 -2.21 -7.86 10.53
N VAL A 104 -2.43 -9.06 11.07
CA VAL A 104 -3.75 -9.51 11.55
C VAL A 104 -4.25 -8.62 12.69
N LYS A 105 -3.41 -8.31 13.68
CA LYS A 105 -3.80 -7.46 14.83
C LYS A 105 -4.17 -6.06 14.38
N LEU A 106 -3.33 -5.44 13.55
CA LEU A 106 -3.59 -4.10 13.03
C LEU A 106 -4.80 -4.08 12.11
N GLY A 107 -4.90 -5.06 11.19
CA GLY A 107 -6.04 -5.21 10.30
C GLY A 107 -7.36 -5.37 11.05
N LYS A 108 -7.38 -6.12 12.16
CA LYS A 108 -8.58 -6.22 13.00
C LYS A 108 -8.97 -4.86 13.59
N ARG A 109 -8.02 -4.07 14.10
CA ARG A 109 -8.30 -2.71 14.61
C ARG A 109 -8.91 -1.81 13.52
N VAL A 110 -8.41 -1.91 12.29
CA VAL A 110 -8.97 -1.20 11.12
C VAL A 110 -10.42 -1.62 10.87
N ARG A 111 -10.70 -2.92 10.87
CA ARG A 111 -12.06 -3.45 10.65
C ARG A 111 -13.02 -3.09 11.77
N ASP A 112 -12.57 -3.14 13.02
CA ASP A 112 -13.34 -2.70 14.20
C ASP A 112 -13.68 -1.19 14.12
N ALA A 113 -12.82 -0.39 13.49
CA ALA A 113 -13.08 1.02 13.20
C ALA A 113 -14.03 1.25 12.00
N GLY A 114 -14.44 0.18 11.28
CA GLY A 114 -15.37 0.24 10.16
C GLY A 114 -14.75 0.68 8.83
N MET A 115 -13.42 0.68 8.71
CA MET A 115 -12.71 1.03 7.47
C MET A 115 -12.42 -0.20 6.61
N GLY A 116 -12.29 0.02 5.30
CA GLY A 116 -11.81 -1.00 4.37
C GLY A 116 -10.34 -1.35 4.60
N LEU A 117 -9.94 -2.56 4.24
CA LEU A 117 -8.58 -3.05 4.41
C LEU A 117 -7.98 -3.47 3.05
N VAL A 118 -6.86 -2.86 2.71
CA VAL A 118 -6.05 -3.15 1.53
C VAL A 118 -4.74 -3.79 1.99
N LEU A 119 -4.41 -4.95 1.45
CA LEU A 119 -3.20 -5.67 1.83
C LEU A 119 -2.21 -5.72 0.66
N SER A 120 -1.02 -5.14 0.87
CA SER A 120 0.04 -5.07 -0.13
C SER A 120 1.09 -6.15 0.10
N PHE A 121 1.10 -7.16 -0.76
CA PHE A 121 2.07 -8.25 -0.70
C PHE A 121 3.38 -7.80 -1.35
N HIS A 122 4.44 -7.67 -0.55
CA HIS A 122 5.75 -7.31 -1.08
C HIS A 122 6.46 -8.49 -1.72
N TYR A 123 6.11 -9.74 -1.34
CA TYR A 123 6.80 -10.96 -1.75
C TYR A 123 8.33 -10.87 -1.53
N SER A 124 8.71 -10.26 -0.41
CA SER A 124 10.08 -10.05 0.05
C SER A 124 10.08 -10.16 1.58
N ASP A 125 11.24 -10.43 2.17
CA ASP A 125 11.46 -10.36 3.62
C ASP A 125 11.65 -8.91 4.10
N THR A 126 11.78 -7.97 3.18
CA THR A 126 12.00 -6.54 3.44
C THR A 126 11.37 -5.69 2.34
N TRP A 127 11.67 -4.40 2.33
CA TRP A 127 11.23 -3.45 1.30
C TRP A 127 11.33 -4.03 -0.12
N ALA A 128 10.28 -3.76 -0.89
CA ALA A 128 10.19 -4.08 -2.30
C ALA A 128 9.82 -2.78 -3.01
N ASP A 129 10.67 -2.32 -3.90
CA ASP A 129 10.64 -1.02 -4.55
C ASP A 129 11.27 -1.14 -5.96
N PRO A 130 11.40 -0.06 -6.74
CA PRO A 130 11.96 -0.13 -8.10
C PRO A 130 13.41 -0.60 -8.17
N GLU A 131 14.15 -0.52 -7.06
CA GLU A 131 15.57 -0.87 -6.93
C GLU A 131 15.77 -2.21 -6.19
N HIS A 132 14.76 -2.68 -5.46
CA HIS A 132 14.84 -3.90 -4.65
C HIS A 132 13.60 -4.78 -4.86
N GLN A 133 13.78 -5.98 -5.44
CA GLN A 133 12.73 -7.00 -5.57
C GLN A 133 13.29 -8.40 -5.30
N GLY A 134 14.10 -8.53 -4.24
CA GLY A 134 14.81 -9.75 -3.91
C GLY A 134 13.88 -10.91 -3.52
N VAL A 135 14.30 -12.14 -3.86
CA VAL A 135 13.59 -13.35 -3.44
C VAL A 135 13.74 -13.54 -1.92
N PRO A 136 12.65 -13.83 -1.18
CA PRO A 136 12.69 -14.19 0.24
C PRO A 136 13.64 -15.34 0.54
N ALA A 137 14.24 -15.33 1.73
CA ALA A 137 15.19 -16.35 2.15
C ALA A 137 14.60 -17.77 2.10
N ALA A 138 13.32 -17.92 2.42
CA ALA A 138 12.62 -19.21 2.39
C ALA A 138 12.47 -19.79 0.96
N TRP A 139 12.59 -18.96 -0.07
CA TRP A 139 12.44 -19.35 -1.48
C TRP A 139 13.76 -19.30 -2.24
N ALA A 140 14.87 -19.19 -1.52
CA ALA A 140 16.20 -19.18 -2.11
C ALA A 140 16.44 -20.44 -2.96
N GLY A 141 16.88 -20.25 -4.20
CA GLY A 141 17.16 -21.34 -5.14
C GLY A 141 15.94 -21.90 -5.86
N TYR A 142 14.74 -21.36 -5.64
CA TYR A 142 13.56 -21.77 -6.40
C TYR A 142 13.66 -21.30 -7.86
N ASP A 143 13.24 -22.16 -8.79
CA ASP A 143 13.02 -21.76 -10.18
C ASP A 143 11.64 -21.07 -10.34
N LEU A 144 11.34 -20.60 -11.56
CA LEU A 144 10.09 -19.86 -11.81
C LEU A 144 8.82 -20.68 -11.47
N PRO A 145 8.68 -21.97 -11.84
CA PRO A 145 7.54 -22.79 -11.41
C PRO A 145 7.42 -22.96 -9.89
N ALA A 146 8.54 -23.17 -9.18
CA ALA A 146 8.53 -23.28 -7.72
C ALA A 146 8.16 -21.94 -7.05
N LEU A 147 8.69 -20.81 -7.56
CA LEU A 147 8.34 -19.47 -7.10
C LEU A 147 6.85 -19.17 -7.32
N ALA A 148 6.30 -19.52 -8.48
CA ALA A 148 4.87 -19.33 -8.74
C ALA A 148 4.01 -20.08 -7.71
N LYS A 149 4.33 -21.35 -7.40
CA LYS A 149 3.63 -22.11 -6.36
C LYS A 149 3.77 -21.46 -4.98
N ALA A 150 4.96 -20.96 -4.64
CA ALA A 150 5.22 -20.32 -3.36
C ALA A 150 4.45 -18.99 -3.21
N VAL A 151 4.42 -18.17 -4.26
CA VAL A 151 3.63 -16.94 -4.33
C VAL A 151 2.14 -17.26 -4.14
N GLU A 152 1.61 -18.20 -4.92
CA GLU A 152 0.20 -18.60 -4.84
C GLU A 152 -0.19 -19.11 -3.44
N ALA A 153 0.65 -19.94 -2.82
CA ALA A 153 0.42 -20.44 -1.46
C ALA A 153 0.49 -19.32 -0.42
N HIS A 154 1.53 -18.47 -0.47
CA HIS A 154 1.69 -17.37 0.48
C HIS A 154 0.52 -16.38 0.43
N THR A 155 0.06 -16.00 -0.77
CA THR A 155 -1.09 -15.11 -0.92
C THR A 155 -2.35 -15.74 -0.34
N HIS A 156 -2.62 -17.00 -0.70
CA HIS A 156 -3.80 -17.72 -0.22
C HIS A 156 -3.82 -17.83 1.31
N ASP A 157 -2.74 -18.36 1.89
CA ASP A 157 -2.68 -18.68 3.32
C ASP A 157 -2.73 -17.42 4.17
N THR A 158 -2.09 -16.34 3.70
CA THR A 158 -2.17 -15.02 4.33
C THR A 158 -3.61 -14.50 4.36
N LEU A 159 -4.32 -14.50 3.23
CA LEU A 159 -5.70 -14.00 3.20
C LEU A 159 -6.65 -14.85 4.05
N VAL A 160 -6.48 -16.18 4.05
CA VAL A 160 -7.24 -17.09 4.92
C VAL A 160 -6.99 -16.76 6.39
N ALA A 161 -5.73 -16.56 6.79
CA ALA A 161 -5.37 -16.20 8.16
C ALA A 161 -5.89 -14.80 8.55
N MET A 162 -5.81 -13.82 7.64
CA MET A 162 -6.38 -12.48 7.84
C MET A 162 -7.88 -12.53 8.11
N ARG A 163 -8.66 -13.25 7.28
CA ARG A 163 -10.09 -13.46 7.52
C ARG A 163 -10.36 -14.17 8.85
N ALA A 164 -9.64 -15.24 9.14
CA ALA A 164 -9.81 -15.99 10.40
C ALA A 164 -9.50 -15.15 11.65
N GLY A 165 -8.57 -14.20 11.54
CA GLY A 165 -8.23 -13.24 12.58
C GLY A 165 -9.18 -12.05 12.72
N GLY A 166 -10.28 -12.01 11.97
CA GLY A 166 -11.24 -10.90 12.00
C GLY A 166 -10.79 -9.68 11.18
N ALA A 167 -9.85 -9.86 10.26
CA ALA A 167 -9.29 -8.83 9.40
C ALA A 167 -9.50 -9.16 7.90
N PRO A 168 -10.74 -9.41 7.42
CA PRO A 168 -10.95 -9.68 6.00
C PRO A 168 -10.44 -8.52 5.13
N VAL A 169 -9.78 -8.87 4.04
CA VAL A 169 -9.15 -7.93 3.09
C VAL A 169 -10.11 -7.64 1.94
N ASP A 170 -10.33 -6.36 1.64
CA ASP A 170 -11.22 -5.93 0.55
C ASP A 170 -10.47 -5.83 -0.79
N MET A 171 -9.17 -5.54 -0.76
CA MET A 171 -8.31 -5.47 -1.95
C MET A 171 -6.91 -6.01 -1.67
N ALA A 172 -6.42 -6.89 -2.54
CA ALA A 172 -5.08 -7.45 -2.49
C ALA A 172 -4.20 -6.79 -3.56
N VAL A 173 -3.07 -6.22 -3.16
CA VAL A 173 -2.04 -5.73 -4.08
C VAL A 173 -1.04 -6.85 -4.32
N ILE A 174 -0.95 -7.31 -5.57
CA ILE A 174 -0.04 -8.38 -5.97
C ILE A 174 1.29 -7.75 -6.39
N GLY A 175 2.20 -7.58 -5.42
CA GLY A 175 3.50 -6.94 -5.60
C GLY A 175 3.48 -5.45 -5.28
N ASN A 176 4.60 -4.93 -4.76
CA ASN A 176 4.78 -3.50 -4.52
C ASN A 176 5.71 -2.90 -5.58
N GLU A 177 5.27 -1.82 -6.24
CA GLU A 177 6.10 -1.02 -7.16
C GLU A 177 6.86 -1.83 -8.23
N THR A 178 6.17 -2.82 -8.78
CA THR A 178 6.70 -3.86 -9.68
C THR A 178 6.94 -3.38 -11.12
N THR A 179 7.33 -2.12 -11.30
CA THR A 179 7.57 -1.52 -12.62
C THR A 179 8.69 -2.23 -13.37
N PHE A 180 9.71 -2.70 -12.65
CA PHE A 180 10.79 -3.54 -13.14
C PHE A 180 10.57 -5.03 -12.80
N GLY A 181 9.33 -5.41 -12.51
CA GLY A 181 8.92 -6.76 -12.15
C GLY A 181 9.05 -7.08 -10.67
N MET A 182 9.05 -8.37 -10.31
CA MET A 182 9.14 -8.86 -8.92
C MET A 182 10.00 -10.11 -8.84
N LEU A 183 10.49 -10.48 -7.63
CA LEU A 183 11.25 -11.72 -7.38
C LEU A 183 12.39 -11.93 -8.39
N TRP A 184 13.33 -10.98 -8.40
CA TRP A 184 14.42 -10.96 -9.37
C TRP A 184 15.42 -12.12 -9.18
N PRO A 185 15.97 -12.69 -10.27
CA PRO A 185 15.83 -12.26 -11.67
C PRO A 185 14.60 -12.85 -12.39
N HIS A 186 13.89 -13.80 -11.77
CA HIS A 186 12.85 -14.62 -12.43
C HIS A 186 11.67 -13.81 -12.97
N GLY A 187 11.24 -12.78 -12.23
CA GLY A 187 10.21 -11.86 -12.70
C GLY A 187 10.74 -10.48 -13.08
N ARG A 188 12.06 -10.28 -13.22
CA ARG A 188 12.63 -8.97 -13.59
C ARG A 188 12.30 -8.64 -15.05
N VAL A 189 11.94 -7.39 -15.33
CA VAL A 189 11.68 -6.91 -16.70
C VAL A 189 12.67 -5.81 -17.11
N LYS A 190 12.98 -5.75 -18.41
CA LYS A 190 13.68 -4.63 -19.03
C LYS A 190 12.63 -3.77 -19.74
N LEU A 191 12.58 -2.49 -19.41
CA LEU A 191 11.70 -1.53 -20.08
C LEU A 191 12.40 -0.96 -21.31
N SER A 192 11.62 -0.64 -22.33
CA SER A 192 12.11 0.04 -23.55
C SER A 192 12.38 1.53 -23.34
N THR A 193 11.79 2.11 -22.30
CA THR A 193 11.81 3.54 -22.01
C THR A 193 12.51 3.80 -20.67
N SER A 194 13.40 4.78 -20.64
CA SER A 194 14.06 5.27 -19.41
C SER A 194 13.03 5.98 -18.51
N THR A 195 13.20 5.85 -17.19
CA THR A 195 12.31 6.47 -16.19
C THR A 195 12.52 7.98 -16.11
N GLY A 196 13.67 8.46 -16.59
CA GLY A 196 14.13 9.84 -16.43
C GLY A 196 14.81 10.10 -15.08
N ASN A 197 14.98 9.07 -14.25
CA ASN A 197 15.86 9.08 -13.09
C ASN A 197 17.19 8.40 -13.45
N PRO A 198 18.31 9.13 -13.53
CA PRO A 198 19.61 8.57 -13.91
C PRO A 198 20.10 7.42 -13.02
N VAL A 199 19.70 7.39 -11.76
CA VAL A 199 20.09 6.35 -10.80
C VAL A 199 19.41 5.05 -11.13
N THR A 200 18.07 5.10 -11.19
CA THR A 200 17.20 3.99 -11.56
C THR A 200 17.59 3.44 -12.93
N ASP A 201 17.71 4.34 -13.92
CA ASP A 201 18.11 3.96 -15.27
C ASP A 201 19.48 3.25 -15.30
N ALA A 202 20.47 3.73 -14.52
CA ALA A 202 21.77 3.09 -14.43
C ALA A 202 21.71 1.70 -13.77
N ASN A 203 20.90 1.55 -12.72
CA ASN A 203 20.72 0.27 -12.01
C ASN A 203 20.04 -0.79 -12.88
N HIS A 204 19.16 -0.37 -13.80
CA HIS A 204 18.48 -1.27 -14.73
C HIS A 204 19.19 -1.45 -16.08
N ALA A 205 20.18 -0.62 -16.42
CA ALA A 205 20.92 -0.72 -17.67
C ALA A 205 21.82 -1.98 -17.77
N LYS A 206 22.33 -2.48 -16.64
CA LYS A 206 23.33 -3.57 -16.60
C LYS A 206 22.83 -4.82 -15.89
N VAL A 207 21.64 -5.28 -16.27
CA VAL A 207 21.05 -6.51 -15.71
C VAL A 207 21.28 -7.68 -16.66
N GLY A 208 21.64 -8.83 -16.08
CA GLY A 208 21.95 -10.06 -16.81
C GLY A 208 20.74 -10.67 -17.52
N GLU A 209 20.70 -12.01 -17.59
CA GLU A 209 19.50 -12.70 -18.04
C GLU A 209 18.37 -12.50 -17.03
N VAL A 210 17.19 -12.19 -17.53
CA VAL A 210 15.98 -11.90 -16.73
C VAL A 210 14.80 -12.65 -17.33
N GLY A 211 13.84 -13.04 -16.50
CA GLY A 211 12.67 -13.79 -16.98
C GLY A 211 11.70 -12.98 -17.84
N GLY A 212 11.85 -11.64 -17.86
CA GLY A 212 11.06 -10.76 -18.69
C GLY A 212 9.58 -10.74 -18.30
N PHE A 213 8.75 -10.19 -19.17
CA PHE A 213 7.32 -10.06 -18.90
C PHE A 213 6.61 -11.42 -18.77
N ASP A 214 7.14 -12.50 -19.35
CA ASP A 214 6.55 -13.84 -19.21
C ASP A 214 6.71 -14.38 -17.79
N GLY A 215 7.93 -14.29 -17.24
CA GLY A 215 8.21 -14.66 -15.84
C GLY A 215 7.45 -13.76 -14.86
N PHE A 216 7.43 -12.46 -15.12
CA PHE A 216 6.69 -11.51 -14.30
C PHE A 216 5.18 -11.82 -14.28
N ALA A 217 4.56 -12.01 -15.45
CA ALA A 217 3.14 -12.32 -15.53
C ALA A 217 2.81 -13.68 -14.92
N ALA A 218 3.70 -14.67 -14.98
CA ALA A 218 3.51 -15.95 -14.31
C ALA A 218 3.38 -15.79 -12.78
N LEU A 219 4.24 -14.96 -12.17
CA LEU A 219 4.20 -14.68 -10.74
C LEU A 219 2.97 -13.86 -10.34
N LEU A 220 2.59 -12.85 -11.13
CA LEU A 220 1.36 -12.09 -10.89
C LEU A 220 0.12 -12.99 -10.97
N ARG A 221 -0.01 -13.83 -12.02
CA ARG A 221 -1.14 -14.76 -12.15
C ARG A 221 -1.19 -15.74 -10.97
N ALA A 222 -0.05 -16.20 -10.48
CA ALA A 222 0.01 -17.07 -9.30
C ALA A 222 -0.50 -16.37 -8.03
N GLY A 223 -0.08 -15.12 -7.78
CA GLY A 223 -0.60 -14.34 -6.66
C GLY A 223 -2.09 -14.07 -6.78
N ILE A 224 -2.58 -13.74 -7.97
CA ILE A 224 -4.02 -13.55 -8.25
C ILE A 224 -4.80 -14.84 -8.02
N ALA A 225 -4.27 -15.99 -8.46
CA ALA A 225 -4.90 -17.30 -8.23
C ALA A 225 -5.00 -17.60 -6.74
N GLY A 226 -3.93 -17.39 -5.98
CA GLY A 226 -3.93 -17.53 -4.52
C GLY A 226 -4.96 -16.62 -3.85
N ALA A 227 -5.02 -15.36 -4.26
CA ALA A 227 -5.97 -14.39 -3.75
C ALA A 227 -7.42 -14.81 -3.98
N ARG A 228 -7.77 -15.17 -5.22
CA ARG A 228 -9.14 -15.55 -5.60
C ARG A 228 -9.57 -16.91 -5.07
N ARG A 229 -8.62 -17.83 -4.83
CA ARG A 229 -8.92 -19.08 -4.12
C ARG A 229 -9.30 -18.82 -2.66
N ALA A 230 -8.63 -17.90 -1.99
CA ALA A 230 -8.93 -17.55 -0.61
C ALA A 230 -10.23 -16.73 -0.49
N GLU A 231 -10.38 -15.75 -1.38
CA GLU A 231 -11.46 -14.75 -1.38
C GLU A 231 -11.92 -14.46 -2.83
N PRO A 232 -12.92 -15.16 -3.38
CA PRO A 232 -13.32 -15.01 -4.79
C PRO A 232 -13.77 -13.60 -5.22
N GLY A 233 -14.16 -12.76 -4.26
CA GLY A 233 -14.62 -11.40 -4.49
C GLY A 233 -13.59 -10.31 -4.19
N VAL A 234 -12.36 -10.66 -3.78
CA VAL A 234 -11.33 -9.67 -3.45
C VAL A 234 -10.94 -8.89 -4.70
N ALA A 235 -10.84 -7.56 -4.58
CA ALA A 235 -10.33 -6.74 -5.66
C ALA A 235 -8.83 -6.97 -5.84
N ILE A 236 -8.37 -7.02 -7.09
CA ILE A 236 -6.97 -7.24 -7.43
C ILE A 236 -6.35 -5.94 -7.91
N GLN A 237 -5.38 -5.43 -7.14
CA GLN A 237 -4.52 -4.33 -7.54
C GLN A 237 -3.16 -4.86 -8.01
N VAL A 238 -2.62 -4.25 -9.06
CA VAL A 238 -1.18 -4.32 -9.39
C VAL A 238 -0.57 -2.92 -9.28
N HIS A 239 0.70 -2.80 -8.89
CA HIS A 239 1.29 -1.53 -8.47
C HIS A 239 2.52 -1.14 -9.33
N ASN A 240 2.49 0.08 -9.88
CA ASN A 240 3.58 0.68 -10.66
C ASN A 240 4.00 2.03 -10.02
N HIS A 241 5.30 2.25 -9.81
CA HIS A 241 5.79 3.46 -9.12
C HIS A 241 5.76 4.75 -9.96
N LEU A 242 5.57 4.65 -11.29
CA LEU A 242 5.71 5.78 -12.21
C LEU A 242 4.36 6.33 -12.69
N GLY A 243 3.52 6.79 -11.75
CA GLY A 243 2.23 7.43 -12.08
C GLY A 243 2.34 8.69 -12.97
N ARG A 244 3.55 9.22 -13.13
CA ARG A 244 3.89 10.37 -13.98
C ARG A 244 4.35 10.02 -15.41
N HIS A 245 4.57 8.74 -15.72
CA HIS A 245 5.30 8.36 -16.94
C HIS A 245 4.47 7.48 -17.89
N TRP A 246 3.54 8.10 -18.63
CA TRP A 246 2.62 7.40 -19.53
C TRP A 246 3.25 6.35 -20.44
N PRO A 247 4.38 6.58 -21.16
CA PRO A 247 4.98 5.55 -22.00
C PRO A 247 5.30 4.24 -21.28
N ILE A 248 5.80 4.33 -20.04
CA ILE A 248 6.16 3.17 -19.21
C ILE A 248 4.88 2.50 -18.69
N VAL A 249 3.94 3.29 -18.19
CA VAL A 249 2.63 2.78 -17.73
C VAL A 249 1.94 2.01 -18.85
N ARG A 250 1.96 2.55 -20.07
CA ARG A 250 1.39 1.90 -21.26
C ARG A 250 2.10 0.59 -21.59
N GLU A 251 3.43 0.63 -21.79
CA GLU A 251 4.23 -0.56 -22.12
C GLU A 251 4.01 -1.68 -21.10
N TRP A 252 4.09 -1.35 -19.82
CA TRP A 252 3.93 -2.29 -18.72
C TRP A 252 2.52 -2.88 -18.68
N THR A 253 1.49 -2.04 -18.76
CA THR A 253 0.09 -2.51 -18.68
C THR A 253 -0.31 -3.34 -19.90
N ASP A 254 0.09 -2.93 -21.11
CA ASP A 254 -0.13 -3.69 -22.34
C ASP A 254 0.53 -5.08 -22.25
N ALA A 255 1.76 -5.15 -21.73
CA ALA A 255 2.48 -6.40 -21.58
C ALA A 255 1.80 -7.37 -20.59
N LEU A 256 1.20 -6.86 -19.52
CA LEU A 256 0.42 -7.65 -18.56
C LEU A 256 -0.90 -8.16 -19.15
N ILE A 257 -1.65 -7.29 -19.84
CA ILE A 257 -2.92 -7.66 -20.49
C ILE A 257 -2.67 -8.71 -21.59
N ALA A 258 -1.64 -8.53 -22.42
CA ALA A 258 -1.27 -9.50 -23.45
C ALA A 258 -0.93 -10.89 -22.88
N ARG A 259 -0.58 -10.96 -21.59
CA ARG A 259 -0.25 -12.19 -20.85
C ARG A 259 -1.37 -12.63 -19.91
N GLN A 260 -2.57 -12.10 -20.08
CA GLN A 260 -3.76 -12.51 -19.34
C GLN A 260 -3.62 -12.37 -17.82
N VAL A 261 -2.89 -11.34 -17.36
CA VAL A 261 -2.93 -10.95 -15.94
C VAL A 261 -4.26 -10.26 -15.68
N ASP A 262 -5.17 -10.95 -15.00
CA ASP A 262 -6.54 -10.46 -14.75
C ASP A 262 -6.63 -9.67 -13.45
N PHE A 263 -6.16 -8.41 -13.48
CA PHE A 263 -6.30 -7.43 -12.41
C PHE A 263 -7.48 -6.50 -12.63
N ASP A 264 -7.92 -5.82 -11.57
CA ASP A 264 -9.08 -4.93 -11.58
C ASP A 264 -8.68 -3.45 -11.63
N VAL A 265 -7.61 -3.08 -10.94
CA VAL A 265 -7.16 -1.70 -10.76
C VAL A 265 -5.62 -1.62 -10.82
N VAL A 266 -5.09 -0.57 -11.44
CA VAL A 266 -3.67 -0.23 -11.31
C VAL A 266 -3.52 0.84 -10.24
N GLY A 267 -2.64 0.57 -9.28
CA GLY A 267 -2.17 1.56 -8.32
C GLY A 267 -0.93 2.26 -8.85
N PHE A 268 -0.85 3.57 -8.64
CA PHE A 268 0.33 4.38 -8.95
C PHE A 268 0.94 5.03 -7.72
N SER A 269 2.27 5.02 -7.60
CA SER A 269 2.97 5.95 -6.71
C SER A 269 3.06 7.33 -7.36
N CYS A 270 2.79 8.35 -6.56
CA CYS A 270 2.70 9.76 -6.96
C CYS A 270 3.37 10.65 -5.90
N TYR A 271 4.66 10.45 -5.69
CA TYR A 271 5.44 11.30 -4.79
C TYR A 271 5.81 12.64 -5.42
N GLN A 272 6.11 12.65 -6.73
CA GLN A 272 6.53 13.85 -7.47
C GLN A 272 6.11 13.85 -8.93
N GLN A 273 5.99 15.05 -9.49
CA GLN A 273 5.84 15.29 -10.92
C GLN A 273 7.20 15.64 -11.53
N ARG A 274 7.47 15.15 -12.73
CA ARG A 274 8.55 15.59 -13.62
C ARG A 274 8.19 16.91 -14.31
N ALA A 275 6.90 17.09 -14.63
CA ALA A 275 6.37 18.32 -15.18
C ALA A 275 4.93 18.53 -14.69
N GLN A 276 4.52 19.78 -14.49
CA GLN A 276 3.18 20.09 -14.05
C GLN A 276 2.14 19.46 -15.00
N GLY A 277 1.27 18.61 -14.46
CA GLY A 277 0.20 17.94 -15.22
C GLY A 277 0.54 16.56 -15.79
N ASP A 278 1.72 16.01 -15.50
CA ASP A 278 2.10 14.68 -15.98
C ASP A 278 1.27 13.52 -15.37
N TRP A 279 0.88 13.62 -14.10
CA TRP A 279 -0.10 12.72 -13.48
C TRP A 279 -1.44 12.81 -14.20
N ALA A 280 -1.93 14.03 -14.43
CA ALA A 280 -3.21 14.24 -15.10
C ALA A 280 -3.21 13.66 -16.52
N THR A 281 -2.10 13.85 -17.24
CA THR A 281 -1.89 13.27 -18.57
C THR A 281 -1.90 11.74 -18.50
N THR A 282 -1.09 11.15 -17.61
CA THR A 282 -0.99 9.70 -17.46
C THR A 282 -2.33 9.07 -17.07
N PHE A 283 -3.07 9.67 -16.13
CA PHE A 283 -4.34 9.13 -15.67
C PHE A 283 -5.42 9.23 -16.74
N SER A 284 -5.48 10.36 -17.46
CA SER A 284 -6.42 10.55 -18.57
C SER A 284 -6.17 9.56 -19.71
N GLU A 285 -4.91 9.36 -20.11
CA GLU A 285 -4.54 8.40 -21.15
C GLU A 285 -4.77 6.95 -20.71
N TYR A 286 -4.51 6.64 -19.43
CA TYR A 286 -4.75 5.31 -18.87
C TYR A 286 -6.24 4.93 -18.95
N VAL A 287 -7.14 5.76 -18.44
CA VAL A 287 -8.59 5.43 -18.41
C VAL A 287 -9.20 5.39 -19.81
N LYS A 288 -8.66 6.14 -20.77
CA LYS A 288 -9.07 6.05 -22.18
C LYS A 288 -8.65 4.73 -22.82
N ARG A 289 -7.43 4.26 -22.54
CA ARG A 289 -6.88 3.05 -23.14
C ARG A 289 -7.42 1.77 -22.51
N TYR A 290 -7.66 1.78 -21.20
CA TYR A 290 -8.08 0.61 -20.42
C TYR A 290 -9.42 0.87 -19.72
N PRO A 291 -10.53 1.03 -20.46
CA PRO A 291 -11.84 1.40 -19.90
C PRO A 291 -12.48 0.29 -19.05
N ASP A 292 -11.89 -0.90 -18.99
CA ASP A 292 -12.30 -2.01 -18.14
C ASP A 292 -11.47 -2.11 -16.85
N LYS A 293 -10.52 -1.19 -16.63
CA LYS A 293 -9.60 -1.18 -15.49
C LYS A 293 -9.72 0.12 -14.69
N GLY A 294 -9.76 -0.02 -13.37
CA GLY A 294 -9.70 1.12 -12.45
C GLY A 294 -8.31 1.73 -12.38
N LEU A 295 -8.25 2.91 -11.77
CA LEU A 295 -7.03 3.60 -11.37
C LEU A 295 -7.14 4.05 -9.90
N LEU A 296 -6.09 3.87 -9.12
CA LEU A 296 -5.92 4.55 -7.84
C LEU A 296 -4.49 5.06 -7.66
N VAL A 297 -4.30 5.98 -6.72
CA VAL A 297 -2.96 6.37 -6.27
C VAL A 297 -2.66 5.55 -5.01
N ALA A 298 -1.74 4.61 -5.13
CA ALA A 298 -1.41 3.66 -4.07
C ALA A 298 -0.50 4.28 -3.02
N GLU A 299 0.30 5.26 -3.42
CA GLU A 299 1.22 5.95 -2.52
C GLU A 299 1.39 7.41 -2.97
N TYR A 300 1.27 8.33 -2.01
CA TYR A 300 1.65 9.73 -2.15
C TYR A 300 1.92 10.31 -0.76
N SER A 301 2.49 11.50 -0.68
CA SER A 301 2.79 12.17 0.59
C SER A 301 2.40 13.64 0.60
N SER A 302 2.52 14.31 -0.55
CA SER A 302 2.29 15.75 -0.72
C SER A 302 1.15 16.03 -1.71
N ARG A 303 0.82 17.31 -1.91
CA ARG A 303 -0.25 17.76 -2.83
C ARG A 303 -1.59 17.03 -2.59
N LYS A 304 -1.89 16.76 -1.31
CA LYS A 304 -2.95 15.87 -0.83
C LYS A 304 -4.31 16.13 -1.48
N ARG A 305 -4.73 17.39 -1.52
CA ARG A 305 -6.01 17.78 -2.14
C ARG A 305 -5.97 17.62 -3.66
N TYR A 306 -4.94 18.14 -4.31
CA TYR A 306 -4.78 18.11 -5.76
C TYR A 306 -4.81 16.69 -6.33
N ILE A 307 -4.06 15.75 -5.76
CA ILE A 307 -4.04 14.37 -6.25
C ILE A 307 -5.39 13.68 -6.05
N ASN A 308 -6.07 13.95 -4.94
CA ASN A 308 -7.41 13.41 -4.69
C ASN A 308 -8.47 13.97 -5.65
N ASP A 309 -8.47 15.29 -5.90
CA ASP A 309 -9.37 15.90 -6.87
C ASP A 309 -9.15 15.30 -8.27
N LEU A 310 -7.88 15.11 -8.66
CA LEU A 310 -7.51 14.56 -9.95
C LEU A 310 -8.03 13.13 -10.14
N VAL A 311 -7.85 12.25 -9.15
CA VAL A 311 -8.32 10.86 -9.23
C VAL A 311 -9.84 10.80 -9.12
N HIS A 312 -10.45 11.56 -8.20
CA HIS A 312 -11.90 11.58 -8.02
C HIS A 312 -12.65 12.02 -9.30
N ALA A 313 -12.10 13.00 -10.01
CA ALA A 313 -12.68 13.58 -11.23
C ALA A 313 -12.58 12.69 -12.48
N LEU A 314 -11.92 11.53 -12.41
CA LEU A 314 -11.80 10.65 -13.57
C LEU A 314 -13.18 10.19 -14.08
N PRO A 315 -13.39 10.21 -15.42
CA PRO A 315 -14.69 9.92 -16.02
C PRO A 315 -15.16 8.50 -15.69
N GLY A 316 -16.47 8.28 -15.69
CA GLY A 316 -17.05 6.95 -15.42
C GLY A 316 -16.73 6.39 -14.02
N LYS A 317 -16.27 7.23 -13.08
CA LYS A 317 -15.80 6.84 -11.75
C LYS A 317 -14.62 5.83 -11.79
N HIS A 318 -13.75 5.92 -12.79
CA HIS A 318 -12.57 5.04 -12.91
C HIS A 318 -11.53 5.27 -11.82
N GLY A 319 -11.53 6.45 -11.18
CA GLY A 319 -10.70 6.72 -10.01
C GLY A 319 -11.28 6.10 -8.75
N TRP A 320 -10.61 5.08 -8.20
CA TRP A 320 -11.05 4.33 -7.03
C TRP A 320 -10.71 5.05 -5.72
N GLY A 321 -9.61 5.79 -5.68
CA GLY A 321 -9.19 6.50 -4.48
C GLY A 321 -7.71 6.84 -4.44
N THR A 322 -7.26 7.32 -3.30
CA THR A 322 -5.83 7.51 -3.00
C THR A 322 -5.47 6.96 -1.62
N PHE A 323 -4.20 6.60 -1.44
CA PHE A 323 -3.64 6.18 -0.16
C PHE A 323 -2.40 7.02 0.16
N ILE A 324 -2.50 7.88 1.19
CA ILE A 324 -1.33 8.62 1.67
C ILE A 324 -0.40 7.65 2.40
N TRP A 325 0.89 7.65 2.08
CA TRP A 325 1.84 6.71 2.64
C TRP A 325 2.40 7.20 3.97
N GLU A 326 2.18 6.41 5.02
CA GLU A 326 2.70 6.61 6.39
C GLU A 326 2.52 8.07 6.88
N PRO A 327 1.28 8.63 6.80
CA PRO A 327 1.05 10.04 7.07
C PRO A 327 1.34 10.43 8.52
N ILE A 328 1.56 9.47 9.40
CA ILE A 328 1.87 9.71 10.80
C ILE A 328 3.26 10.31 10.99
N ARG A 329 4.24 9.86 10.21
CA ARG A 329 5.65 10.29 10.37
C ARG A 329 6.50 10.23 9.11
N HIS A 330 5.88 10.27 7.93
CA HIS A 330 6.61 10.38 6.67
C HIS A 330 6.32 11.69 5.93
N GLN A 331 7.39 12.33 5.45
CA GLN A 331 7.33 13.56 4.65
C GLN A 331 6.38 14.61 5.25
N GLU A 332 5.28 14.94 4.57
CA GLU A 332 4.29 15.89 5.06
C GLU A 332 3.29 15.20 6.01
N ALA A 333 3.77 14.85 7.19
CA ALA A 333 3.01 14.12 8.18
C ALA A 333 1.83 14.95 8.72
N ILE A 334 0.70 14.30 9.02
CA ILE A 334 -0.50 14.91 9.63
C ILE A 334 -0.38 15.09 11.15
N PHE A 335 0.77 14.70 11.72
CA PHE A 335 1.11 14.90 13.12
C PHE A 335 2.43 15.69 13.24
N ASP A 336 2.53 16.44 14.33
CA ASP A 336 3.76 17.06 14.80
C ASP A 336 4.26 16.29 16.04
N GLN A 337 5.58 16.20 16.19
CA GLN A 337 6.29 15.69 17.35
C GLN A 337 7.19 16.81 17.88
N ASP A 338 7.09 17.11 19.17
CA ASP A 338 7.84 18.19 19.84
C ASP A 338 7.70 19.57 19.14
N GLY A 339 6.52 19.85 18.58
CA GLY A 339 6.23 21.10 17.87
C GLY A 339 6.78 21.19 16.44
N HIS A 340 7.39 20.11 15.93
CA HIS A 340 7.90 19.99 14.57
C HIS A 340 7.13 18.91 13.81
N ASN A 341 7.04 19.03 12.48
CA ASN A 341 6.38 17.98 11.69
C ASN A 341 7.05 16.62 11.94
N ALA A 342 6.25 15.61 12.31
CA ALA A 342 6.77 14.31 12.72
C ALA A 342 7.43 13.51 11.58
N GLY A 343 7.22 13.94 10.33
CA GLY A 343 7.95 13.43 9.18
C GLY A 343 9.16 14.31 8.86
N GLU A 344 9.16 14.87 7.65
CA GLU A 344 10.26 15.69 7.11
C GLU A 344 9.77 17.12 6.77
N GLY A 345 8.49 17.42 6.99
CA GLY A 345 7.86 18.69 6.69
C GLY A 345 7.42 18.85 5.22
N ALA A 346 7.01 20.08 4.89
CA ALA A 346 6.57 20.47 3.54
C ALA A 346 7.61 20.07 2.50
N LYS A 347 7.19 19.36 1.45
CA LYS A 347 8.09 18.98 0.36
C LYS A 347 8.09 20.08 -0.71
N PRO A 348 9.26 20.62 -1.08
CA PRO A 348 9.32 21.59 -2.16
C PRO A 348 8.80 20.95 -3.45
N ASP A 349 8.19 21.76 -4.31
CA ASP A 349 7.83 21.31 -5.65
C ASP A 349 9.13 21.01 -6.43
N LEU A 350 9.50 19.73 -6.51
CA LEU A 350 10.76 19.33 -7.14
C LEU A 350 10.80 19.62 -8.64
N ILE A 351 9.65 19.94 -9.27
CA ILE A 351 9.61 20.51 -10.62
C ILE A 351 10.54 21.73 -10.72
N SER A 352 10.55 22.58 -9.68
CA SER A 352 11.34 23.82 -9.65
C SER A 352 12.84 23.63 -9.45
N GLN A 353 13.27 22.43 -9.03
CA GLN A 353 14.67 22.13 -8.69
C GLN A 353 15.42 21.37 -9.80
N GLY A 354 14.75 21.00 -10.90
CA GLY A 354 15.33 20.20 -11.99
C GLY A 354 15.73 18.78 -11.57
N LEU A 355 15.35 18.37 -10.35
CA LEU A 355 15.63 17.07 -9.77
C LEU A 355 14.44 16.14 -10.02
N ASN A 356 14.57 15.22 -10.97
CA ASN A 356 13.61 14.12 -11.21
C ASN A 356 13.69 13.01 -10.12
N GLY A 357 14.29 13.30 -8.97
CA GLY A 357 14.98 12.33 -8.13
C GLY A 357 14.13 11.54 -7.13
N ALA A 358 12.93 11.97 -6.72
CA ALA A 358 12.14 11.11 -5.83
C ALA A 358 11.25 10.19 -6.65
N GLU A 359 11.78 8.99 -6.88
CA GLU A 359 10.98 7.78 -6.86
C GLU A 359 10.63 7.46 -5.39
N ALA A 360 9.92 6.36 -5.13
CA ALA A 360 9.63 5.92 -3.77
C ALA A 360 10.88 5.84 -2.90
N PRO A 361 10.74 5.88 -1.55
CA PRO A 361 11.87 5.83 -0.62
C PRO A 361 12.88 4.73 -1.01
N GLY A 362 14.04 5.11 -1.54
CA GLY A 362 15.03 4.18 -2.12
C GLY A 362 15.64 4.65 -3.46
N GLY A 363 14.94 5.49 -4.23
CA GLY A 363 15.36 5.91 -5.59
C GLY A 363 16.36 7.08 -5.69
N LEU A 364 16.94 7.55 -4.58
CA LEU A 364 17.98 8.59 -4.58
C LEU A 364 19.35 7.95 -4.33
N ALA A 365 20.15 7.77 -5.38
CA ALA A 365 21.59 7.62 -5.20
C ALA A 365 22.23 8.98 -5.04
N SER A 366 22.44 9.38 -3.78
CA SER A 366 23.70 10.00 -3.43
C SER A 366 24.61 8.89 -2.91
N GLN A 367 25.75 8.67 -3.59
CA GLN A 367 26.90 7.84 -3.20
C GLN A 367 26.61 6.63 -2.29
N GLN A 368 26.62 5.41 -2.85
CA GLN A 368 26.52 4.13 -2.13
C GLN A 368 25.66 4.18 -0.86
N PRO A 369 24.41 3.67 -0.85
CA PRO A 369 23.72 3.49 0.41
C PRO A 369 24.50 2.47 1.26
N VAL A 370 25.36 2.96 2.15
CA VAL A 370 25.33 2.44 3.50
C VAL A 370 23.91 2.78 3.92
N ALA A 371 23.01 1.77 3.87
CA ALA A 371 21.71 1.85 4.50
C ALA A 371 21.91 2.64 5.79
N PRO A 372 21.14 3.72 6.07
CA PRO A 372 21.37 4.53 7.26
C PRO A 372 21.54 3.53 8.38
N LYS A 373 22.76 3.48 8.95
CA LYS A 373 23.02 2.53 10.03
C LYS A 373 21.88 2.83 10.98
N PRO A 374 21.04 1.84 11.32
CA PRO A 374 20.30 1.90 12.56
C PRO A 374 21.17 2.64 13.57
N GLU A 375 20.64 3.64 14.25
CA GLU A 375 21.10 3.93 15.61
C GLU A 375 21.38 2.54 16.22
N PRO A 376 22.64 2.17 16.54
CA PRO A 376 23.04 0.76 16.65
C PRO A 376 22.31 0.02 17.80
N THR A 377 21.51 0.76 18.54
CA THR A 377 20.76 0.36 19.71
C THR A 377 19.45 1.18 19.74
N GLY A 378 18.30 0.52 19.78
CA GLY A 378 16.99 1.19 19.93
C GLY A 378 15.84 0.47 19.20
N PRO A 379 14.58 0.78 19.55
CA PRO A 379 13.41 0.25 18.86
C PRO A 379 13.39 0.65 17.37
N MET A 380 12.76 -0.16 16.51
CA MET A 380 12.56 0.20 15.10
C MET A 380 11.62 1.41 14.92
N GLY A 381 10.64 1.56 15.82
CA GLY A 381 9.66 2.63 15.81
C GLY A 381 10.10 3.87 16.56
N HIS A 382 9.31 4.93 16.42
CA HIS A 382 9.55 6.23 17.02
C HIS A 382 8.50 6.48 18.11
N GLY A 383 8.92 6.63 19.36
CA GLY A 383 8.04 6.94 20.49
C GLY A 383 7.76 8.45 20.63
N GLY A 384 7.02 8.83 21.67
CA GLY A 384 6.74 10.23 22.00
C GLY A 384 5.31 10.67 21.64
N ASP A 385 5.04 11.96 21.80
CA ASP A 385 3.71 12.53 21.60
C ASP A 385 3.56 13.07 20.18
N TYR A 386 2.63 12.47 19.43
CA TYR A 386 2.22 12.87 18.10
C TYR A 386 0.94 13.69 18.20
N VAL A 387 1.01 14.99 17.92
CA VAL A 387 -0.13 15.91 17.99
C VAL A 387 -0.62 16.22 16.58
N ALA A 388 -1.90 15.97 16.30
CA ALA A 388 -2.49 16.22 15.00
C ALA A 388 -2.31 17.70 14.61
N ASN A 389 -1.91 17.93 13.36
CA ASN A 389 -1.66 19.27 12.84
C ASN A 389 -2.67 19.64 11.74
N LYS A 390 -2.58 20.87 11.23
CA LYS A 390 -3.48 21.44 10.21
C LYS A 390 -3.60 20.64 8.90
N LEU A 391 -2.68 19.72 8.62
CA LEU A 391 -2.76 18.87 7.43
C LEU A 391 -3.86 17.80 7.59
N LEU A 392 -4.23 17.43 8.82
CA LEU A 392 -5.36 16.56 9.10
C LEU A 392 -6.68 17.21 8.67
N ASP A 393 -6.81 18.53 8.86
CA ASP A 393 -8.03 19.31 8.60
C ASP A 393 -8.48 19.30 7.12
N LEU A 394 -7.57 18.93 6.21
CA LEU A 394 -7.89 18.76 4.78
C LEU A 394 -8.85 17.60 4.52
N TYR A 395 -8.77 16.54 5.32
CA TYR A 395 -9.48 15.29 5.08
C TYR A 395 -10.98 15.36 5.37
N PRO A 396 -11.47 16.00 6.45
CA PRO A 396 -12.91 16.16 6.67
C PRO A 396 -13.62 16.87 5.53
N GLN A 397 -12.97 17.85 4.88
CA GLN A 397 -13.54 18.53 3.73
C GLN A 397 -13.53 17.63 2.49
N MET A 398 -12.42 16.94 2.20
CA MET A 398 -12.35 15.96 1.10
C MET A 398 -13.42 14.85 1.27
N ALA A 399 -13.64 14.36 2.49
CA ALA A 399 -14.64 13.35 2.79
C ALA A 399 -16.09 13.85 2.66
N LYS A 400 -16.33 15.16 2.60
CA LYS A 400 -17.63 15.74 2.24
C LYS A 400 -17.75 15.88 0.72
N ASP A 401 -16.69 16.35 0.07
CA ASP A 401 -16.68 16.65 -1.36
C ASP A 401 -16.75 15.39 -2.26
N TYR A 402 -16.27 14.25 -1.79
CA TYR A 402 -16.20 13.00 -2.57
C TYR A 402 -17.31 11.97 -2.25
N ARG A 403 -18.36 12.37 -1.53
CA ARG A 403 -19.49 11.49 -1.18
C ARG A 403 -20.36 11.12 -2.37
#